data_AF-A0A0S9KF10-F1
#
_entry.id   AF-A0A0S9KF10-F1
#
_cell.length_a   1.000
_cell.length_b   1.000
_cell.length_c   1.000
_cell.angle_alpha   90.00
_cell.angle_beta   90.00
_cell.angle_gamma   90.00
#
_symmetry.space_group_name_H-M   'P 1'
#
loop_
_entity.id
_entity.type
_entity.pdbx_description
1 polymer ?
#
loop_
_entity_poly.entity_id
_entity_poly.type
_entity_poly.pdbx_seq_one_letter_code
_entity_poly.pdbx_strand_id
1 'polypeptide(L)'
;MSTIVSDNTDTTQWLNPADDALQMLAALEALSHDDATAAGYASAGLTLERRVHALSNISRLLIQLVQNETGASEEKVFSTIRRTLVHETAHL
;
A
#
# COMPACT_ATOMS: atom_id res chain seq x y z
N MET A 1 -5.27 -27.53 42.88
CA MET A 1 -5.01 -26.15 42.40
C MET A 1 -4.13 -26.26 41.18
N SER A 2 -4.72 -26.24 39.97
CA SER A 2 -3.94 -26.17 38.73
C SER A 2 -3.88 -24.73 38.28
N THR A 3 -2.67 -24.17 38.31
CA THR A 3 -2.37 -22.85 37.78
C THR A 3 -2.54 -22.91 36.26
N ILE A 4 -3.45 -22.09 35.75
CA ILE A 4 -3.67 -21.88 34.32
C ILE A 4 -2.35 -21.35 33.76
N VAL A 5 -1.75 -22.11 32.84
CA VAL A 5 -0.72 -21.62 31.94
C VAL A 5 -1.39 -20.51 31.13
N SER A 6 -1.03 -19.26 31.40
CA SER A 6 -1.26 -18.19 30.45
C SER A 6 -0.43 -18.53 29.22
N ASP A 7 -1.08 -19.14 28.22
CA ASP A 7 -0.65 -19.04 26.84
C ASP A 7 -0.45 -17.55 26.59
N ASN A 8 0.82 -17.15 26.59
CA ASN A 8 1.21 -15.87 26.06
C ASN A 8 0.71 -15.91 24.62
N THR A 9 -0.37 -15.18 24.39
CA THR A 9 -0.97 -15.00 23.08
C THR A 9 0.06 -14.29 22.24
N ASP A 10 0.95 -15.09 21.67
CA ASP A 10 1.70 -14.81 20.46
C ASP A 10 0.66 -14.71 19.34
N THR A 11 -0.18 -13.70 19.46
CA THR A 11 -0.96 -13.14 18.38
C THR A 11 0.06 -12.37 17.54
N THR A 12 0.98 -13.11 16.93
CA THR A 12 1.48 -12.75 15.61
C THR A 12 0.22 -12.72 14.77
N GLN A 13 -0.48 -11.59 14.78
CA GLN A 13 -1.63 -11.35 13.95
C GLN A 13 -1.04 -11.49 12.56
N TRP A 14 -1.31 -12.60 11.89
CA TRP A 14 -0.91 -12.85 10.50
C TRP A 14 -1.72 -11.85 9.68
N LEU A 15 -1.27 -10.61 9.70
CA LEU A 15 -1.92 -9.49 9.07
C LEU A 15 -1.90 -9.77 7.57
N ASN A 16 -3.10 -9.75 7.00
CA ASN A 16 -3.32 -10.14 5.63
C ASN A 16 -2.71 -9.07 4.69
N PRO A 17 -1.82 -9.44 3.75
CA PRO A 17 -1.29 -8.50 2.76
C PRO A 17 -2.37 -7.74 1.96
N ALA A 18 -3.57 -8.31 1.83
CA ALA A 18 -4.71 -7.63 1.21
C ALA A 18 -5.26 -6.49 2.09
N ASP A 19 -5.30 -6.67 3.42
CA ASP A 19 -5.75 -5.63 4.34
C ASP A 19 -4.76 -4.46 4.37
N ASP A 20 -3.45 -4.77 4.27
CA ASP A 20 -2.39 -3.75 4.18
C ASP A 20 -2.54 -2.92 2.90
N ALA A 21 -2.84 -3.58 1.79
CA ALA A 21 -3.10 -2.90 0.52
C ALA A 21 -4.35 -2.00 0.60
N LEU A 22 -5.44 -2.49 1.19
CA LEU A 22 -6.67 -1.70 1.37
C LEU A 22 -6.46 -0.49 2.27
N GLN A 23 -5.75 -0.66 3.39
CA GLN A 23 -5.40 0.44 4.29
C GLN A 23 -4.52 1.49 3.60
N MET A 24 -3.54 1.06 2.80
CA MET A 24 -2.71 1.98 2.03
C MET A 24 -3.48 2.69 0.91
N LEU A 25 -4.42 2.02 0.24
CA LEU A 25 -5.30 2.67 -0.74
C LEU A 25 -6.18 3.73 -0.08
N ALA A 26 -6.78 3.43 1.08
CA ALA A 26 -7.57 4.39 1.84
C ALA A 26 -6.72 5.60 2.31
N ALA A 27 -5.47 5.36 2.71
CA ALA A 27 -4.54 6.43 3.06
C ALA A 27 -4.19 7.32 1.86
N LEU A 28 -3.97 6.73 0.68
CA LEU A 28 -3.72 7.49 -0.55
C LEU A 28 -4.95 8.30 -0.99
N GLU A 29 -6.16 7.75 -0.84
CA GLU A 29 -7.41 8.47 -1.12
C GLU A 29 -7.61 9.65 -0.18
N ALA A 30 -7.32 9.50 1.12
CA ALA A 30 -7.38 10.63 2.06
C ALA A 30 -6.37 11.73 1.69
N LEU A 31 -5.16 11.37 1.26
CA LEU A 31 -4.16 12.32 0.78
C LEU A 31 -4.60 13.04 -0.50
N SER A 32 -5.30 12.38 -1.43
CA SER A 32 -5.81 13.06 -2.63
C SER A 32 -6.93 14.06 -2.35
N HIS A 33 -7.50 14.04 -1.13
CA HIS A 33 -8.47 15.00 -0.64
C HIS A 33 -7.87 15.99 0.39
N ASP A 34 -6.54 16.09 0.44
CA ASP A 34 -5.78 16.96 1.36
C ASP A 34 -6.02 16.68 2.87
N ASP A 35 -6.52 15.49 3.24
CA ASP A 35 -6.72 15.09 4.63
C ASP A 35 -5.58 14.20 5.14
N ALA A 36 -4.47 14.85 5.52
CA ALA A 36 -3.30 14.18 6.09
C ALA A 36 -3.62 13.47 7.42
N THR A 37 -4.65 13.92 8.15
CA THR A 37 -5.03 13.33 9.44
C THR A 37 -5.73 11.98 9.22
N ALA A 38 -6.71 11.94 8.31
CA ALA A 38 -7.37 10.69 7.91
C ALA A 38 -6.38 9.69 7.29
N ALA A 39 -5.42 10.17 6.49
CA ALA A 39 -4.34 9.33 5.94
C ALA A 39 -3.46 8.72 7.06
N GLY A 40 -3.17 9.51 8.10
CA GLY A 40 -2.48 9.06 9.29
C GLY A 40 -3.24 7.95 10.03
N TYR A 41 -4.55 8.11 10.22
CA TYR A 41 -5.39 7.11 10.87
C TYR A 41 -5.53 5.82 10.06
N ALA A 42 -5.71 5.93 8.74
CA ALA A 42 -5.83 4.78 7.85
C ALA A 42 -4.57 3.88 7.85
N SER A 43 -3.39 4.44 8.13
CA SER A 43 -2.11 3.72 8.15
C SER A 43 -1.54 3.49 9.55
N ALA A 44 -2.21 3.94 10.62
CA ALA A 44 -1.67 3.99 11.99
C ALA A 44 -1.23 2.63 12.57
N GLY A 45 -1.76 1.51 12.05
CA GLY A 45 -1.40 0.15 12.46
C GLY A 45 -0.32 -0.54 11.62
N LEU A 46 0.18 0.13 10.57
CA LEU A 46 1.18 -0.43 9.66
C LEU A 46 2.58 0.08 9.99
N THR A 47 3.53 -0.83 10.16
CA THR A 47 4.96 -0.49 10.20
C THR A 47 5.40 0.09 8.86
N LEU A 48 6.49 0.87 8.85
CA LEU A 48 7.03 1.45 7.61
C LEU A 48 7.27 0.37 6.54
N GLU A 49 7.87 -0.76 6.93
CA GLU A 49 8.13 -1.88 6.03
C GLU A 49 6.86 -2.44 5.38
N ARG A 50 5.78 -2.58 6.16
CA ARG A 50 4.49 -3.06 5.65
C ARG A 50 3.83 -2.06 4.72
N ARG A 51 3.92 -0.76 5.04
CA ARG A 51 3.45 0.31 4.14
C ARG A 51 4.19 0.26 2.80
N VAL A 52 5.52 0.15 2.83
CA VAL A 52 6.35 0.06 1.61
C VAL A 52 6.02 -1.19 0.80
N HIS A 53 5.87 -2.34 1.46
CA HIS A 53 5.51 -3.59 0.79
C HIS A 53 4.12 -3.54 0.16
N ALA A 54 3.12 -3.00 0.86
CA ALA A 54 1.76 -2.81 0.34
C ALA A 54 1.74 -1.88 -0.88
N LEU A 55 2.41 -0.72 -0.80
CA LEU A 55 2.51 0.23 -1.91
C LEU A 55 3.25 -0.38 -3.12
N SER A 56 4.28 -1.18 -2.89
CA SER A 56 5.01 -1.88 -3.95
C SER A 56 4.11 -2.92 -4.65
N ASN A 57 3.30 -3.67 -3.88
CA ASN A 57 2.35 -4.62 -4.43
C ASN A 57 1.24 -3.93 -5.23
N ILE A 58 0.68 -2.82 -4.72
CA ILE A 58 -0.29 -2.00 -5.44
C ILE A 58 0.32 -1.51 -6.77
N SER A 59 1.54 -0.98 -6.73
CA SER A 59 2.24 -0.50 -7.93
C SER A 59 2.43 -1.60 -8.98
N ARG A 60 2.82 -2.81 -8.55
CA ARG A 60 2.94 -3.97 -9.44
C ARG A 60 1.60 -4.34 -10.08
N LEU A 61 0.51 -4.35 -9.31
CA LEU A 61 -0.82 -4.67 -9.81
C LEU A 61 -1.32 -3.60 -10.80
N LEU A 62 -1.06 -2.33 -10.54
CA LEU A 62 -1.37 -1.24 -11.47
C LEU A 62 -0.62 -1.39 -12.80
N ILE A 63 0.67 -1.73 -12.75
CA ILE A 63 1.46 -1.98 -13.95
C ILE A 63 0.85 -3.15 -14.75
N GLN A 64 0.57 -4.28 -14.09
CA GLN A 64 -0.05 -5.44 -14.73
C GLN A 64 -1.41 -5.12 -15.34
N LEU A 65 -2.24 -4.33 -14.65
CA LEU A 65 -3.54 -3.88 -15.16
C LEU A 65 -3.37 -3.10 -16.47
N VAL A 66 -2.50 -2.09 -16.48
CA VAL A 66 -2.27 -1.28 -17.69
C VAL A 66 -1.67 -2.11 -18.82
N GLN A 67 -0.77 -3.06 -18.53
CA GLN A 67 -0.26 -3.99 -19.54
C GLN A 67 -1.39 -4.80 -20.17
N ASN A 68 -2.29 -5.34 -19.36
CA ASN A 68 -3.42 -6.14 -19.83
C ASN A 68 -4.42 -5.31 -20.64
N GLU A 69 -4.67 -4.05 -20.25
CA GLU A 69 -5.60 -3.15 -20.94
C GLU A 69 -5.05 -2.61 -22.26
N THR A 70 -3.74 -2.34 -22.32
CA THR A 70 -3.12 -1.63 -23.46
C THR A 70 -2.31 -2.54 -24.37
N GLY A 71 -1.99 -3.76 -23.94
CA GLY A 71 -1.03 -4.65 -24.61
C GLY A 71 0.42 -4.15 -24.59
N ALA A 72 0.73 -3.11 -23.81
CA ALA A 72 2.07 -2.54 -23.70
C ALA A 72 3.01 -3.46 -22.90
N SER A 73 4.31 -3.40 -23.20
CA SER A 73 5.33 -4.04 -22.37
C SER A 73 5.42 -3.39 -21.00
N GLU A 74 5.88 -4.15 -20.00
CA GLU A 74 6.07 -3.68 -18.63
C GLU A 74 6.96 -2.44 -18.58
N GLU A 75 8.07 -2.46 -19.34
CA GLU A 75 9.01 -1.35 -19.46
C GLU A 75 8.35 -0.08 -20.01
N LYS A 76 7.44 -0.21 -20.98
CA LYS A 76 6.70 0.92 -21.54
C LYS A 76 5.71 1.50 -20.53
N VAL A 77 5.01 0.64 -19.79
CA VAL A 77 4.09 1.08 -18.73
C VAL A 77 4.87 1.78 -17.61
N PHE A 78 5.94 1.16 -17.12
CA PHE A 78 6.78 1.71 -16.07
C PHE A 78 7.40 3.06 -16.46
N SER A 79 7.97 3.16 -17.66
CA SER A 79 8.55 4.43 -18.14
C SER A 79 7.50 5.53 -18.33
N THR A 80 6.25 5.17 -18.66
CA THR A 80 5.14 6.13 -18.75
C THR A 80 4.75 6.63 -17.37
N ILE A 81 4.50 5.72 -16.41
CA ILE A 81 4.17 6.07 -15.01
C ILE A 81 5.27 6.96 -14.42
N ARG A 82 6.53 6.57 -14.56
CA ARG A 82 7.67 7.36 -14.07
C ARG A 82 7.70 8.75 -14.67
N ARG A 83 7.46 8.88 -15.98
CA ARG A 83 7.45 10.19 -16.66
C ARG A 83 6.33 11.08 -16.12
N THR A 84 5.13 10.53 -15.92
CA THR A 84 4.00 11.26 -15.35
C THR A 84 4.31 11.74 -13.94
N LEU A 85 4.83 10.85 -13.07
CA LEU A 85 5.19 11.20 -11.69
C LEU A 85 6.27 12.29 -11.62
N VAL A 86 7.32 12.22 -12.45
CA VAL A 86 8.37 13.25 -12.50
C VAL A 86 7.80 14.58 -13.00
N HIS A 87 6.87 14.54 -13.96
CA HIS A 87 6.22 15.75 -14.45
C HIS A 87 5.33 16.38 -13.38
N GLU A 88 4.48 15.59 -12.71
CA GLU A 88 3.57 16.07 -11.66
C GLU A 88 4.32 16.61 -10.45
N THR A 89 5.41 15.96 -10.02
CA THR A 89 6.25 16.45 -8.91
C THR A 89 7.03 17.72 -9.22
N ALA A 90 7.26 18.04 -10.51
CA ALA A 90 7.87 19.31 -10.90
C ALA A 90 6.89 20.50 -10.78
N HIS A 91 5.59 20.24 -10.59
CA HIS A 91 4.54 21.26 -10.45
C HIS A 91 3.92 21.33 -9.04
N LEU A 92 4.43 20.53 -8.08
CA LEU A 92 4.11 20.58 -6.64
C LEU A 92 5.10 21.49 -5.91
#